data_AF-G2YAV6-F1
#
_entry.id   AF-G2YAV6-F1
#
_cell.length_a   1.000
_cell.length_b   1.000
_cell.length_c   1.000
_cell.angle_alpha   90.00
_cell.angle_beta   90.00
_cell.angle_gamma   90.00
#
_symmetry.space_group_name_H-M   'P 1'
#
loop_
_entity.id
_entity.type
_entity.pdbx_description
1 polymer ?
#
loop_
_entity_poly.entity_id
_entity_poly.type
_entity_poly.pdbx_seq_one_letter_code
_entity_poly.pdbx_strand_id
1 'polypeptide(L)' 'MASQIPPKLKTADLTRFIIKAAQLEKAKPVISYWCEYWIVNQILSKGLHTGDAETLQYTTTLMEKLERV' A
#
# COMPACT_ATOMS: atom_id res chain seq x y z
N MET A 1 5.36 1.85 -11.39
CA MET A 1 6.71 1.48 -10.88
C MET A 1 6.49 0.60 -9.65
N ALA A 2 6.99 -0.63 -9.68
CA ALA A 2 6.95 -1.54 -8.53
C ALA A 2 8.00 -1.11 -7.51
N SER A 3 7.81 0.08 -6.94
CA SER A 3 8.72 0.68 -5.98
C SER A 3 8.62 -0.12 -4.68
N GLN A 4 9.66 -0.89 -4.40
CA GLN A 4 10.00 -1.52 -3.12
C GLN A 4 8.80 -1.92 -2.26
N ILE A 5 8.28 -3.13 -2.48
CA ILE A 5 7.36 -3.75 -1.52
C ILE A 5 8.22 -4.29 -0.39
N PRO A 6 8.25 -3.66 0.80
CA PRO A 6 9.07 -4.11 1.92
C PRO A 6 8.78 -5.57 2.28
N PRO A 7 9.79 -6.31 2.76
CA PRO A 7 9.67 -7.73 3.05
C PRO A 7 8.54 -8.02 4.04
N LYS A 8 8.24 -7.12 4.98
CA LYS A 8 7.11 -7.24 5.91
C LYS A 8 5.74 -7.21 5.23
N LEU A 9 5.58 -6.42 4.16
CA LEU A 9 4.36 -6.42 3.34
C LEU A 9 4.22 -7.72 2.53
N LYS A 10 5.34 -8.32 2.14
CA LYS A 10 5.35 -9.67 1.55
C LYS A 10 4.90 -10.74 2.55
N THR A 11 5.33 -10.65 3.81
CA THR A 11 4.93 -11.61 4.86
C THR A 11 3.47 -11.48 5.25
N ALA A 12 2.86 -10.31 5.06
CA ALA A 12 1.48 -10.02 5.44
C ALA A 12 0.44 -10.34 4.34
N ASP A 13 0.85 -10.97 3.22
CA ASP A 13 0.01 -11.25 2.05
C ASP A 13 -0.57 -9.99 1.33
N LEU A 14 -0.12 -8.80 1.74
CA LEU A 14 -0.57 -7.50 1.20
C LEU A 14 -0.06 -7.24 -0.23
N THR A 15 1.00 -7.92 -0.64
CA THR A 15 1.58 -7.85 -2.01
C THR A 15 0.54 -8.05 -3.09
N ARG A 16 -0.42 -8.98 -2.91
CA ARG A 16 -1.44 -9.27 -3.92
C ARG A 16 -2.39 -8.08 -4.12
N PHE A 17 -2.71 -7.38 -3.03
CA PHE A 17 -3.56 -6.19 -3.05
C PHE A 17 -2.84 -5.00 -3.66
N ILE A 18 -1.54 -4.82 -3.36
CA ILE A 18 -0.70 -3.77 -3.96
C ILE A 18 -0.63 -3.95 -5.49
N ILE A 19 -0.36 -5.18 -5.95
CA ILE A 19 -0.29 -5.48 -7.39
C ILE A 19 -1.66 -5.25 -8.04
N LYS A 20 -2.76 -5.68 -7.40
CA LYS A 20 -4.11 -5.42 -7.91
C LYS A 20 -4.44 -3.94 -7.98
N ALA A 21 -4.11 -3.15 -6.95
CA ALA A 21 -4.31 -1.71 -6.95
C ALA A 21 -3.60 -1.06 -8.15
N ALA A 22 -2.32 -1.39 -8.35
CA ALA A 22 -1.54 -0.87 -9.48
C ALA A 22 -2.10 -1.25 -10.86
N GLN A 23 -2.71 -2.44 -11.01
CA GLN A 23 -3.37 -2.82 -12.26
C GLN A 23 -4.74 -2.14 -12.44
N LEU A 24 -5.48 -1.96 -11.34
CA LEU A 24 -6.80 -1.35 -11.35
C LEU A 24 -6.74 0.18 -11.43
N GLU A 25 -5.61 0.81 -11.14
CA GLU A 25 -5.41 2.26 -11.21
C GLU A 25 -5.86 2.86 -12.57
N LYS A 26 -5.57 2.18 -13.68
CA LYS A 26 -5.96 2.64 -15.03
C LYS A 26 -7.40 2.29 -15.42
N ALA A 27 -7.91 1.17 -14.93
CA ALA A 27 -9.22 0.65 -15.36
C ALA A 27 -10.36 1.14 -14.46
N LYS A 28 -10.12 1.21 -13.15
CA LYS A 28 -11.08 1.58 -12.10
C LYS A 28 -10.36 2.31 -10.96
N PRO A 29 -10.06 3.60 -11.12
CA PRO A 29 -9.26 4.37 -10.15
C PRO A 29 -9.89 4.40 -8.75
N VAL A 30 -11.23 4.42 -8.65
CA VAL A 30 -11.95 4.36 -7.37
C VAL A 30 -11.64 3.07 -6.59
N ILE A 31 -11.54 1.93 -7.28
CA ILE A 31 -11.22 0.66 -6.62
C ILE A 31 -9.75 0.63 -6.19
N SER A 32 -8.84 1.19 -7.01
CA SER A 32 -7.43 1.36 -6.62
C SER A 32 -7.32 2.16 -5.32
N TYR A 33 -8.02 3.28 -5.21
CA TYR A 33 -8.07 4.11 -4.01
C TYR A 33 -8.47 3.32 -2.77
N TRP A 34 -9.58 2.57 -2.84
CA TRP A 34 -10.03 1.74 -1.72
C TRP A 34 -9.05 0.62 -1.37
N CYS A 35 -8.40 0.01 -2.36
CA CYS A 35 -7.36 -0.98 -2.11
C CYS A 35 -6.14 -0.35 -1.41
N GLU A 36 -5.68 0.81 -1.88
CA GLU A 36 -4.57 1.57 -1.31
C GLU A 36 -4.87 1.98 0.14
N TYR A 37 -6.07 2.51 0.40
CA TYR A 37 -6.54 2.81 1.76
C TYR A 37 -6.59 1.59 2.66
N TRP A 38 -7.11 0.46 2.16
CA TRP A 38 -7.19 -0.78 2.92
C TRP A 38 -5.80 -1.33 3.26
N ILE A 39 -4.84 -1.23 2.35
CA ILE A 39 -3.44 -1.62 2.58
C ILE A 39 -2.83 -0.77 3.69
N VAL A 40 -2.96 0.55 3.62
CA VAL A 40 -2.47 1.48 4.66
C VAL A 40 -3.08 1.14 6.03
N ASN A 41 -4.40 0.93 6.07
CA ASN A 41 -5.09 0.57 7.29
C ASN A 41 -4.63 -0.79 7.86
N GLN A 42 -4.35 -1.78 7.01
CA GLN A 42 -3.79 -3.06 7.44
C GLN A 42 -2.36 -2.93 7.98
N ILE A 43 -1.52 -2.08 7.38
CA ILE A 43 -0.15 -1.83 7.87
C ILE A 43 -0.18 -1.20 9.26
N LEU A 44 -1.06 -0.23 9.46
CA LEU A 44 -1.25 0.44 10.75
C LEU A 44 -1.83 -0.53 11.78
N SER A 45 -2.90 -1.24 11.44
CA SER A 45 -3.58 -2.17 12.34
C SER A 45 -2.70 -3.35 12.78
N LYS A 46 -1.80 -3.84 11.90
CA LYS A 46 -0.86 -4.91 12.24
C LYS A 46 0.47 -4.41 12.82
N GLY A 47 0.66 -3.10 12.95
CA GLY A 47 1.94 -2.53 13.40
C GLY A 47 3.13 -2.95 12.53
N LEU A 48 2.91 -3.21 11.23
CA LEU A 48 3.96 -3.70 10.35
C LEU A 48 5.02 -2.63 10.05
N HIS A 49 4.66 -1.36 10.23
CA HIS A 49 5.55 -0.20 10.17
C HIS A 49 6.50 -0.12 11.37
N THR A 50 6.25 -0.86 12.46
CA THR A 50 7.08 -0.80 13.66
C THR A 50 8.40 -1.54 13.42
N GLY A 51 9.49 -0.78 13.39
CA GLY A 51 10.85 -1.27 13.17
C GLY A 51 11.30 -1.39 11.71
N ASP A 52 10.51 -0.90 10.74
CA ASP A 52 10.85 -0.95 9.32
C ASP A 52 10.58 0.41 8.66
N ALA A 53 11.63 1.21 8.47
CA ALA A 53 11.54 2.55 7.91
C ALA A 53 11.04 2.54 6.46
N GLU A 54 11.35 1.48 5.69
CA GLU A 54 10.86 1.31 4.32
C GLU A 54 9.33 1.16 4.27
N THR A 55 8.74 0.35 5.17
CA THR A 55 7.28 0.19 5.28
C THR A 55 6.60 1.49 5.69
N LEU A 56 7.22 2.26 6.57
CA LEU A 56 6.69 3.56 6.99
C LEU A 56 6.71 4.55 5.82
N GLN A 57 7.84 4.68 5.13
CA GLN A 57 7.99 5.56 3.97
C GLN A 57 7.06 5.16 2.81
N TYR A 58 6.85 3.86 2.60
CA TYR A 58 5.89 3.33 1.62
C TYR A 58 4.44 3.70 1.97
N THR A 59 4.08 3.57 3.25
CA THR A 59 2.74 3.94 3.75
C THR A 59 2.49 5.43 3.60
N THR A 60 3.49 6.27 3.91
CA THR A 60 3.42 7.73 3.72
C THR A 60 3.24 8.10 2.25
N THR A 61 4.01 7.49 1.35
CA THR A 61 3.89 7.72 -0.10
C THR A 61 2.50 7.34 -0.62
N LEU A 62 1.93 6.25 -0.11
CA LEU A 62 0.56 5.82 -0.44
C LEU A 62 -0.48 6.82 0.07
N MET A 63 -0.35 7.30 1.32
CA MET A 63 -1.21 8.35 1.87
C MET A 63 -1.15 9.64 1.04
N GLU A 64 0.04 10.15 0.73
CA GLU A 64 0.20 11.35 -0.10
C GLU A 64 -0.45 11.20 -1.48
N LYS A 65 -0.41 9.99 -2.03
CA LYS A 65 -1.05 9.68 -3.31
C LYS A 65 -2.58 9.63 -3.17
N LEU A 66 -3.10 9.07 -2.07
CA LEU A 66 -4.53 9.08 -1.74
C LEU A 66 -5.06 10.51 -1.52
N GLU A 67 -4.26 11.40 -0.93
CA GLU A 67 -4.61 12.80 -0.70
C GLU A 67 -4.58 13.66 -1.98
N ARG A 68 -3.91 13.20 -3.04
CA ARG A 68 -3.76 13.91 -4.32
C ARG A 68 -4.83 13.60 -5.37
N VAL A 69 -5.73 12.64 -5.11
CA VAL A 69 -6.80 12.23 -6.04
C VAL A 69 -8.03 13.12 -5.90
#